data_AF-A0A074YYU3-F1
#
_entry.id   AF-A0A074YYU3-F1
#
_cell.length_a   1.000
_cell.length_b   1.000
_cell.length_c   1.000
_cell.angle_alpha   90.00
_cell.angle_beta   90.00
_cell.angle_gamma   90.00
#
_symmetry.space_group_name_H-M   'P 1'
#
loop_
_entity.id
_entity.type
_entity.pdbx_description
1 polymer ?
#
loop_
_entity_poly.entity_id
_entity_poly.type
_entity_poly.pdbx_seq_one_letter_code
_entity_poly.pdbx_strand_id
1 'polypeptide(L)'
;MVTLDKLFVSSSKHRLGRMCNRLGSSMVSDVLAALLSLCTRLEPFTAWHGACLALAELGRRSLLLPSKLPEASQLVVVSQHHVIPVVLRALFYDERSGDHNYGSNVRDAACYVCWAFARAYRAQDFSPYVNQVASALILVSLFDREVNVRRAAAAAFQENVGRQ
;
A
#
# COMPACT_ATOMS: atom_id res chain seq x y z
N MET A 1 15.32 12.40 24.62
CA MET A 1 14.38 11.31 24.31
C MET A 1 13.68 11.59 22.97
N VAL A 2 14.43 11.89 21.91
CA VAL A 2 13.91 12.19 20.56
C VAL A 2 15.02 11.86 19.54
N THR A 3 15.31 10.59 19.28
CA THR A 3 16.24 10.19 18.19
C THR A 3 16.23 8.69 17.85
N LEU A 4 15.12 7.97 18.03
CA LEU A 4 15.06 6.54 17.62
C LEU A 4 13.90 6.18 16.69
N ASP A 5 12.86 7.00 16.55
CA ASP A 5 11.68 6.64 15.74
C ASP A 5 11.86 6.81 14.22
N LYS A 6 12.90 7.52 13.75
CA LYS A 6 13.10 7.78 12.31
C LYS A 6 14.04 6.80 11.61
N LEU A 7 14.73 5.93 12.35
CA LEU A 7 15.70 4.98 11.79
C LEU A 7 15.09 3.62 11.41
N PHE A 8 13.84 3.34 11.76
CA PHE A 8 13.22 2.03 11.53
C PHE A 8 12.61 1.85 10.13
N VAL A 9 12.44 2.92 9.35
CA VAL A 9 11.63 2.89 8.12
C VAL A 9 12.39 2.34 6.91
N SER A 10 13.72 2.48 6.82
CA SER A 10 14.48 2.07 5.61
C SER A 10 14.88 0.58 5.57
N SER A 11 14.85 -0.13 6.70
CA SER A 11 15.39 -1.51 6.81
C SER A 11 14.32 -2.61 6.86
N SER A 12 13.06 -2.26 6.59
CA SER A 12 11.89 -3.03 7.04
C SER A 12 11.37 -4.09 6.05
N LYS A 13 11.83 -4.07 4.79
CA LYS A 13 11.34 -4.99 3.73
C LYS A 13 11.51 -6.48 4.07
N HIS A 14 12.66 -6.89 4.61
CA HIS A 14 12.93 -8.30 4.88
C HIS A 14 12.63 -8.75 6.32
N ARG A 15 12.56 -7.82 7.28
CA ARG A 15 12.39 -8.13 8.71
C ARG A 15 10.92 -8.20 9.13
N LEU A 16 10.08 -7.26 8.67
CA LEU A 16 8.62 -7.33 8.90
C LEU A 16 8.02 -8.60 8.29
N GLY A 17 8.52 -9.00 7.13
CA GLY A 17 8.11 -10.22 6.44
C GLY A 17 8.45 -11.55 7.14
N ARG A 18 9.16 -11.61 8.26
CA ARG A 18 9.24 -12.88 9.04
C ARG A 18 8.35 -12.85 10.28
N MET A 19 8.06 -11.64 10.77
CA MET A 19 7.20 -11.43 11.94
C MET A 19 5.72 -11.56 11.58
N CYS A 20 5.29 -11.09 10.41
CA CYS A 20 3.88 -11.05 10.02
C CYS A 20 3.17 -12.42 9.96
N ASN A 21 3.87 -13.54 9.68
CA ASN A 21 3.25 -14.88 9.71
C ASN A 21 2.95 -15.40 11.12
N ARG A 22 3.45 -14.74 12.15
CA ARG A 22 3.22 -15.08 13.56
C ARG A 22 2.37 -14.03 14.29
N LEU A 23 1.90 -12.99 13.59
CA LEU A 23 1.09 -11.94 14.19
C LEU A 23 -0.34 -12.47 14.40
N GLY A 24 -0.84 -12.29 15.62
CA GLY A 24 -2.27 -12.41 15.88
C GLY A 24 -3.05 -11.32 15.16
N SER A 25 -4.35 -11.56 14.95
CA SER A 25 -5.23 -10.63 14.24
C SER A 25 -5.26 -9.22 14.83
N SER A 26 -5.16 -9.09 16.16
CA SER A 26 -5.08 -7.79 16.85
C SER A 26 -3.82 -7.01 16.45
N MET A 27 -2.67 -7.67 16.44
CA MET A 27 -1.40 -7.03 16.08
C MET A 27 -1.36 -6.60 14.60
N VAL A 28 -2.01 -7.36 13.71
CA VAL A 28 -2.14 -6.94 12.30
C VAL A 28 -2.98 -5.67 12.18
N SER A 29 -4.06 -5.56 12.95
CA SER A 29 -4.88 -4.35 13.00
C SER A 29 -4.10 -3.15 13.52
N ASP A 30 -3.34 -3.31 14.61
CA ASP A 30 -2.52 -2.24 15.20
C ASP A 30 -1.43 -1.76 14.24
N VAL A 31 -0.74 -2.71 13.58
CA VAL A 31 0.26 -2.39 12.56
C VAL A 31 -0.40 -1.63 11.41
N LEU A 32 -1.55 -2.08 10.93
CA LEU A 32 -2.23 -1.40 9.83
C LEU A 32 -2.66 0.02 10.22
N ALA A 33 -3.21 0.22 11.42
CA ALA A 33 -3.54 1.55 11.94
C ALA A 33 -2.30 2.47 11.99
N ALA A 34 -1.17 1.95 12.47
CA ALA A 34 0.09 2.69 12.50
C ALA A 34 0.56 3.06 11.08
N LEU A 35 0.52 2.12 10.12
CA LEU A 35 0.91 2.40 8.72
C LEU A 35 0.01 3.46 8.08
N LEU A 36 -1.29 3.41 8.33
CA LEU A 36 -2.24 4.40 7.81
C LEU A 36 -2.02 5.78 8.45
N SER A 37 -1.65 5.85 9.73
CA SER A 37 -1.29 7.12 10.39
C SER A 37 -0.03 7.79 9.82
N LEU A 38 0.86 7.02 9.17
CA LEU A 38 2.02 7.55 8.47
C LEU A 38 1.69 8.15 7.09
N CYS A 39 0.52 7.80 6.52
CA CYS A 39 0.13 8.23 5.18
C CYS A 39 -0.61 9.57 5.20
N THR A 40 0.01 10.59 5.81
CA THR A 40 -0.51 11.95 5.91
C THR A 40 0.37 12.96 5.18
N ARG A 41 -0.16 14.14 4.87
CA ARG A 41 0.61 15.21 4.18
C ARG A 41 1.77 15.76 5.01
N LEU A 42 1.79 15.51 6.31
CA LEU A 42 2.83 16.01 7.22
C LEU A 42 4.06 15.10 7.23
N GLU A 43 3.89 13.85 6.81
CA GLU A 43 4.95 12.85 6.79
C GLU A 43 5.72 12.87 5.47
N PRO A 44 7.05 12.67 5.53
CA PRO A 44 7.91 12.72 4.34
C PRO A 44 7.67 11.51 3.43
N PHE A 45 8.09 11.64 2.17
CA PHE A 45 8.02 10.56 1.17
C PHE A 45 8.64 9.22 1.64
N THR A 46 9.62 9.25 2.54
CA THR A 46 10.24 8.03 3.10
C THR A 46 9.27 7.23 3.97
N ALA A 47 8.42 7.91 4.76
CA ALA A 47 7.38 7.28 5.58
C ALA A 47 6.30 6.67 4.69
N TRP A 48 5.83 7.40 3.68
CA TRP A 48 4.88 6.90 2.68
C TRP A 48 5.39 5.68 1.93
N HIS A 49 6.66 5.72 1.50
CA HIS A 49 7.30 4.61 0.81
C HIS A 49 7.37 3.37 1.72
N GLY A 50 7.83 3.53 2.97
CA GLY A 50 7.86 2.44 3.95
C GLY A 50 6.48 1.86 4.23
N ALA A 51 5.46 2.72 4.35
CA ALA A 51 4.09 2.31 4.57
C ALA A 51 3.53 1.49 3.39
N CYS A 52 3.73 1.95 2.15
CA CYS A 52 3.31 1.22 0.96
C CYS A 52 3.96 -0.17 0.88
N LEU A 53 5.26 -0.27 1.16
CA LEU A 53 5.96 -1.56 1.16
C LEU A 53 5.42 -2.52 2.22
N ALA A 54 5.15 -2.02 3.42
CA ALA A 54 4.58 -2.83 4.48
C ALA A 54 3.15 -3.30 4.13
N LEU A 55 2.33 -2.41 3.55
CA LEU A 55 0.99 -2.76 3.04
C LEU A 55 1.04 -3.85 1.97
N ALA A 56 1.97 -3.75 1.01
CA ALA A 56 2.14 -4.75 -0.03
C ALA A 56 2.51 -6.12 0.56
N GLU A 57 3.40 -6.15 1.56
CA GLU A 57 3.82 -7.38 2.25
C GLU A 57 2.70 -8.00 3.11
N LEU A 58 1.86 -7.18 3.74
CA LEU A 58 0.66 -7.65 4.45
C LEU A 58 -0.37 -8.24 3.47
N GLY A 59 -0.59 -7.57 2.34
CA GLY A 59 -1.45 -8.02 1.26
C GLY A 59 -0.99 -9.36 0.71
N ARG A 60 0.27 -9.48 0.30
CA ARG A 60 0.86 -10.70 -0.29
C ARG A 60 0.73 -11.96 0.58
N ARG A 61 0.53 -11.81 1.90
CA ARG A 61 0.35 -12.91 2.86
C ARG A 61 -1.10 -13.20 3.19
N SER A 62 -2.03 -12.51 2.54
CA SER A 62 -3.46 -12.66 2.81
C SER A 62 -3.83 -12.31 4.26
N LEU A 63 -3.05 -11.45 4.93
CA LEU A 63 -3.32 -11.02 6.31
C LEU A 63 -4.36 -9.91 6.41
N LEU A 64 -4.68 -9.30 5.27
CA LEU A 64 -5.69 -8.26 5.15
C LEU A 64 -7.07 -8.80 4.71
N LEU A 65 -7.29 -10.13 4.76
CA LEU A 65 -8.57 -10.73 4.43
C LEU A 65 -9.57 -10.65 5.59
N PRO A 66 -10.87 -10.44 5.30
CA PRO A 66 -11.93 -10.37 6.30
C PRO A 66 -11.96 -11.57 7.26
N SER A 67 -11.65 -12.78 6.78
CA SER A 67 -11.67 -14.01 7.58
C SER A 67 -10.63 -14.09 8.69
N LYS A 68 -9.61 -13.22 8.67
CA LYS A 68 -8.58 -13.15 9.72
C LYS A 68 -8.82 -12.02 10.72
N LEU A 69 -9.83 -11.17 10.52
CA LEU A 69 -10.22 -10.12 11.43
C LEU A 69 -11.52 -10.54 12.14
N PRO A 70 -11.57 -10.64 13.49
CA PRO A 70 -12.76 -11.11 14.19
C PRO A 70 -14.00 -10.24 13.92
N GLU A 71 -15.14 -10.90 13.63
CA GLU A 71 -16.47 -10.31 13.38
C GLU A 71 -16.94 -9.32 14.46
N ALA A 72 -16.42 -9.38 15.69
CA ALA A 72 -16.80 -8.51 16.80
C ALA A 72 -16.38 -7.03 16.63
N SER A 73 -15.69 -6.69 15.54
CA SER A 73 -15.25 -5.33 15.20
C SER A 73 -16.11 -4.70 14.11
N GLN A 74 -17.43 -4.77 14.27
CA GLN A 74 -18.40 -4.03 13.44
C GLN A 74 -18.24 -2.50 13.53
N LEU A 75 -17.38 -2.02 14.43
CA LEU A 75 -16.95 -0.62 14.53
C LEU A 75 -15.55 -0.33 13.93
N VAL A 76 -14.83 -1.35 13.45
CA VAL A 76 -13.53 -1.18 12.80
C VAL A 76 -13.56 -1.91 11.46
N VAL A 77 -14.15 -1.25 10.47
CA VAL A 77 -14.11 -1.64 9.05
C VAL A 77 -12.68 -1.42 8.52
N VAL A 78 -11.70 -2.21 8.97
CA VAL A 78 -10.29 -2.16 8.53
C VAL A 78 -10.11 -2.75 7.11
N SER A 79 -11.17 -3.32 6.55
CA SER A 79 -11.16 -4.06 5.30
C SER A 79 -11.28 -3.13 4.09
N GLN A 80 -10.23 -3.01 3.27
CA GLN A 80 -10.15 -2.34 1.94
C GLN A 80 -10.50 -0.84 1.89
N HIS A 81 -11.62 -0.43 2.47
CA HIS A 81 -12.23 0.89 2.38
C HIS A 81 -11.33 2.02 2.93
N HIS A 82 -10.45 1.71 3.88
CA HIS A 82 -9.48 2.68 4.41
C HIS A 82 -8.13 2.64 3.69
N VAL A 83 -7.75 1.47 3.17
CA VAL A 83 -6.44 1.25 2.54
C VAL A 83 -6.44 1.70 1.09
N ILE A 84 -7.48 1.38 0.32
CA ILE A 84 -7.58 1.73 -1.10
C ILE A 84 -7.48 3.25 -1.32
N PRO A 85 -8.17 4.13 -0.58
CA PRO A 85 -7.99 5.57 -0.72
C PRO A 85 -6.56 6.04 -0.46
N VAL A 86 -5.84 5.40 0.48
CA VAL A 86 -4.43 5.70 0.75
C VAL A 86 -3.55 5.27 -0.42
N VAL A 87 -3.77 4.08 -0.96
CA VAL A 87 -3.02 3.56 -2.13
C VAL A 87 -3.27 4.42 -3.36
N LEU A 88 -4.52 4.84 -3.60
CA LEU A 88 -4.86 5.75 -4.70
C LEU A 88 -4.15 7.11 -4.54
N ARG A 89 -4.06 7.66 -3.33
CA ARG A 89 -3.24 8.86 -3.08
C ARG A 89 -1.75 8.60 -3.33
N ALA A 90 -1.25 7.43 -2.91
CA ALA A 90 0.16 7.07 -3.07
C ALA A 90 0.56 6.88 -4.55
N LEU A 91 -0.35 6.39 -5.40
CA LEU A 91 -0.14 6.28 -6.86
C LEU A 91 0.12 7.63 -7.54
N PHE A 92 -0.41 8.72 -6.98
CA PHE A 92 -0.21 10.08 -7.47
C PHE A 92 0.62 10.94 -6.50
N TYR A 93 1.41 10.31 -5.65
CA TYR A 93 2.24 11.03 -4.67
C TYR A 93 3.28 11.89 -5.38
N ASP A 94 3.31 13.18 -5.07
CA ASP A 94 4.30 14.14 -5.54
C ASP A 94 4.71 15.03 -4.36
N GLU A 95 5.99 15.00 -4.01
CA GLU A 95 6.58 15.89 -3.00
C GLU A 95 7.65 16.74 -3.69
N ARG A 96 7.55 18.05 -3.57
CA ARG A 96 8.53 18.99 -4.13
C ARG A 96 9.32 19.63 -3.01
N SER A 97 10.64 19.55 -3.11
CA SER A 97 11.56 20.24 -2.20
C SER A 97 12.63 20.95 -3.01
N GLY A 98 12.48 22.27 -3.15
CA GLY A 98 13.23 23.08 -4.11
C GLY A 98 12.98 22.62 -5.54
N ASP A 99 14.05 22.47 -6.32
CA ASP A 99 14.00 21.97 -7.70
C ASP A 99 13.91 20.43 -7.81
N HIS A 100 13.96 19.73 -6.68
CA HIS A 100 13.91 18.27 -6.65
C HIS A 100 12.47 17.78 -6.45
N ASN A 101 12.14 16.73 -7.20
CA ASN A 101 10.86 16.05 -7.11
C ASN A 101 11.08 14.67 -6.49
N TYR A 102 10.44 14.44 -5.35
CA TYR A 102 10.45 13.18 -4.62
C TYR A 102 9.11 12.46 -4.81
N GLY A 103 9.10 11.16 -4.57
CA GLY A 103 7.87 10.35 -4.62
C GLY A 103 7.81 9.27 -5.69
N SER A 104 8.79 9.20 -6.61
CA SER A 104 8.85 8.10 -7.59
C SER A 104 8.90 6.72 -6.91
N ASN A 105 9.63 6.61 -5.81
CA ASN A 105 9.68 5.44 -4.95
C ASN A 105 8.34 5.15 -4.24
N VAL A 106 7.58 6.17 -3.86
CA VAL A 106 6.24 6.01 -3.27
C VAL A 106 5.27 5.47 -4.32
N ARG A 107 5.25 6.07 -5.52
CA ARG A 107 4.38 5.65 -6.62
C ARG A 107 4.71 4.23 -7.11
N ASP A 108 5.99 3.88 -7.22
CA ASP A 108 6.45 2.52 -7.51
C ASP A 108 5.98 1.52 -6.45
N ALA A 109 6.16 1.84 -5.16
CA ALA A 109 5.69 0.99 -4.07
C ALA A 109 4.15 0.89 -4.04
N ALA A 110 3.42 1.94 -4.40
CA ALA A 110 1.96 1.89 -4.53
C ALA A 110 1.54 0.95 -5.69
N CYS A 111 2.26 0.96 -6.81
CA CYS A 111 2.05 -0.03 -7.89
C CYS A 111 2.29 -1.45 -7.38
N TYR A 112 3.33 -1.67 -6.56
CA TYR A 112 3.57 -2.97 -5.91
C TYR A 112 2.44 -3.38 -4.96
N VAL A 113 1.83 -2.44 -4.21
CA VAL A 113 0.63 -2.72 -3.41
C VAL A 113 -0.51 -3.20 -4.30
N CYS A 114 -0.83 -2.48 -5.38
CA CYS A 114 -1.89 -2.87 -6.32
C CYS A 114 -1.67 -4.26 -6.92
N TRP A 115 -0.42 -4.58 -7.30
CA TRP A 115 -0.05 -5.91 -7.80
C TRP A 115 -0.24 -6.99 -6.72
N ALA A 116 0.21 -6.73 -5.49
CA ALA A 116 0.06 -7.68 -4.39
C ALA A 116 -1.42 -7.92 -4.03
N PHE A 117 -2.24 -6.87 -4.05
CA PHE A 117 -3.67 -6.94 -3.72
C PHE A 117 -4.45 -7.74 -4.76
N ALA A 118 -4.16 -7.56 -6.05
CA ALA A 118 -4.78 -8.34 -7.12
C ALA A 118 -4.56 -9.86 -6.97
N ARG A 119 -3.50 -10.28 -6.28
CA ARG A 119 -3.18 -11.69 -6.01
C ARG A 119 -3.72 -12.19 -4.68
N ALA A 120 -3.87 -11.30 -3.71
CA ALA A 120 -4.25 -11.62 -2.35
C ALA A 120 -5.77 -11.73 -2.18
N TYR A 121 -6.52 -10.89 -2.88
CA TYR A 121 -7.97 -10.77 -2.72
C TYR A 121 -8.75 -11.57 -3.76
N ARG A 122 -9.90 -12.10 -3.35
CA ARG A 122 -10.87 -12.71 -4.25
C ARG A 122 -11.59 -11.62 -5.04
N ALA A 123 -11.96 -11.92 -6.28
CA ALA A 123 -12.64 -10.98 -7.18
C ALA A 123 -13.88 -10.32 -6.55
N GLN A 124 -14.70 -11.10 -5.84
CA GLN A 124 -15.87 -10.60 -5.11
C GLN A 124 -15.55 -9.52 -4.05
N ASP A 125 -14.41 -9.63 -3.36
CA ASP A 125 -14.06 -8.74 -2.25
C ASP A 125 -13.41 -7.45 -2.77
N PHE A 126 -12.79 -7.52 -3.95
CA PHE A 126 -12.09 -6.40 -4.59
C PHE A 126 -12.96 -5.65 -5.62
N SER A 127 -14.04 -6.28 -6.09
CA SER A 127 -14.97 -5.75 -7.11
C SER A 127 -15.35 -4.28 -6.93
N PRO A 128 -15.64 -3.76 -5.71
CA PRO A 128 -16.02 -2.35 -5.54
C PRO A 128 -14.92 -1.36 -5.93
N TYR A 129 -13.67 -1.80 -5.94
CA TYR A 129 -12.48 -0.96 -6.12
C TYR A 129 -11.82 -1.12 -7.50
N VAL A 130 -12.14 -2.20 -8.23
CA VAL A 130 -11.50 -2.57 -9.51
C VAL A 130 -11.45 -1.38 -10.47
N ASN A 131 -12.59 -0.73 -10.73
CA ASN A 131 -12.64 0.38 -11.69
C ASN A 131 -11.78 1.58 -11.27
N GLN A 132 -11.74 1.91 -9.98
CA GLN A 132 -10.96 3.03 -9.47
C GLN A 132 -9.47 2.73 -9.55
N VAL A 133 -9.05 1.53 -9.12
CA VAL A 133 -7.66 1.08 -9.17
C VAL A 133 -7.17 0.94 -10.62
N ALA A 134 -7.97 0.32 -11.48
CA ALA A 134 -7.69 0.18 -12.91
C ALA A 134 -7.48 1.54 -13.58
N SER A 135 -8.41 2.48 -13.36
CA SER A 135 -8.30 3.83 -13.92
C SER A 135 -7.04 4.55 -13.44
N ALA A 136 -6.74 4.47 -12.13
CA ALA A 136 -5.54 5.06 -11.57
C ALA A 136 -4.26 4.46 -12.16
N LEU A 137 -4.17 3.13 -12.29
CA LEU A 137 -3.01 2.45 -12.86
C LEU A 137 -2.82 2.80 -14.35
N ILE A 138 -3.89 2.92 -15.12
CA ILE A 138 -3.81 3.38 -16.51
C ILE A 138 -3.23 4.80 -16.55
N LEU A 139 -3.75 5.72 -15.75
CA LEU A 139 -3.25 7.10 -15.70
C LEU A 139 -1.77 7.15 -15.33
N VAL A 140 -1.34 6.40 -14.30
CA VAL A 140 0.09 6.33 -13.92
C VAL A 140 0.92 5.71 -15.05
N SER A 141 0.44 4.64 -15.69
CA SER A 141 1.17 3.98 -16.79
C SER A 141 1.40 4.88 -18.01
N LEU A 142 0.51 5.85 -18.25
CA LEU A 142 0.59 6.77 -19.39
C LEU A 142 1.33 8.05 -19.05
N PHE A 143 1.11 8.60 -17.84
CA PHE A 143 1.46 9.98 -17.52
C PHE A 143 2.51 10.15 -16.41
N ASP A 144 2.98 9.08 -15.74
CA ASP A 144 4.07 9.25 -14.78
C ASP A 144 5.33 9.77 -15.49
N ARG A 145 6.07 10.68 -14.84
CA ARG A 145 7.35 11.20 -15.35
C ARG A 145 8.38 10.09 -15.49
N GLU A 146 8.39 9.17 -14.54
CA GLU A 146 9.39 8.11 -14.43
C GLU A 146 9.01 6.87 -15.24
N VAL A 147 9.86 6.50 -16.20
CA VAL A 147 9.65 5.32 -17.06
C VAL A 147 9.47 4.05 -16.23
N ASN A 148 10.23 3.90 -15.14
CA ASN A 148 10.16 2.73 -14.27
C ASN A 148 8.80 2.61 -13.58
N VAL A 149 8.25 3.73 -13.11
CA VAL A 149 6.92 3.76 -12.49
C VAL A 149 5.84 3.45 -13.52
N ARG A 150 5.95 3.99 -14.75
CA ARG A 150 5.03 3.65 -15.85
C ARG A 150 4.99 2.14 -16.12
N ARG A 151 6.15 1.49 -16.14
CA ARG A 151 6.28 0.03 -16.31
C ARG A 151 5.68 -0.75 -15.13
N ALA A 152 5.94 -0.30 -13.90
CA ALA A 152 5.37 -0.92 -12.70
C ALA A 152 3.83 -0.83 -12.69
N ALA A 153 3.28 0.33 -13.06
CA ALA A 153 1.84 0.53 -13.16
C ALA A 153 1.20 -0.35 -14.24
N ALA A 154 1.83 -0.47 -15.41
CA ALA A 154 1.35 -1.35 -16.48
C ALA A 154 1.33 -2.83 -16.05
N ALA A 155 2.38 -3.29 -15.36
CA ALA A 155 2.43 -4.65 -14.83
C ALA A 155 1.37 -4.90 -13.75
N ALA A 156 1.17 -3.94 -12.84
CA ALA A 156 0.11 -4.01 -11.84
C ALA A 156 -1.29 -4.01 -12.47
N PHE A 157 -1.51 -3.20 -13.51
CA PHE A 157 -2.77 -3.18 -14.25
C PHE A 157 -3.05 -4.52 -14.92
N GLN A 158 -2.05 -5.09 -15.60
CA GLN A 158 -2.17 -6.39 -16.24
C GLN A 158 -2.53 -7.49 -15.24
N GLU A 159 -1.90 -7.49 -14.04
CA GLU A 159 -2.23 -8.45 -12.99
C GLU A 159 -3.66 -8.29 -12.47
N ASN A 160 -4.15 -7.04 -12.36
CA ASN A 160 -5.53 -6.77 -11.96
C ASN A 160 -6.53 -7.30 -13.01
N VAL A 161 -6.35 -6.97 -14.29
CA VAL A 161 -7.22 -7.45 -15.38
C VAL A 161 -7.21 -8.98 -15.48
N GLY A 162 -6.08 -9.63 -15.21
CA GLY A 162 -5.97 -11.09 -15.28
C GLY A 162 -6.63 -11.84 -14.12
N ARG A 163 -7.07 -11.15 -13.06
CA ARG A 163 -7.54 -11.79 -11.81
C ARG A 163 -8.84 -11.25 -11.24
N GLN A 164 -9.18 -10.00 -11.54
CA GLN A 164 -10.28 -9.24 -10.95
C GLN A 164 -11.32 -8.95 -12.03
#